data_AF-A0A3C0C766-F1
#
_entry.id   AF-A0A3C0C766-F1
#
_cell.length_a   1.000
_cell.length_b   1.000
_cell.length_c   1.000
_cell.angle_alpha   90.00
_cell.angle_beta   90.00
_cell.angle_gamma   90.00
#
_symmetry.space_group_name_H-M   'P 1'
#
loop_
_entity.id
_entity.type
_entity.pdbx_description
1 polymer ?
#
loop_
_entity_poly.entity_id
_entity_poly.type
_entity_poly.pdbx_seq_one_letter_code
_entity_poly.pdbx_strand_id
1 'polypeptide(L)'
;TELYPPMATLCRSLSNKMMKNRILGICGSYSWSKGALAELQLFAEQGGDWTLIQPSVEVKSCPTEEDLDQCRLLGRNVAEAVKKQFIK
;
A
#
# COMPACT_ATOMS: atom_id res chain seq x y z
N THR A 1 -15.79 5.53 6.60
CA THR A 1 -15.93 4.59 5.49
C THR A 1 -14.96 3.48 5.71
N GLU A 2 -15.49 2.28 5.97
CA GLU A 2 -14.71 1.10 6.30
C GLU A 2 -14.04 0.54 5.04
N LEU A 3 -12.83 0.03 5.21
CA LEU A 3 -12.11 -0.72 4.19
C LEU A 3 -12.95 -1.91 3.70
N TYR A 4 -12.87 -2.23 2.40
CA TYR A 4 -13.61 -3.34 1.80
C TYR A 4 -13.44 -4.63 2.66
N PRO A 5 -14.52 -5.33 3.08
CA PRO A 5 -14.42 -6.33 4.14
C PRO A 5 -13.40 -7.46 3.89
N PRO A 6 -13.23 -7.96 2.65
CA PRO A 6 -12.12 -8.86 2.32
C PRO A 6 -10.74 -8.26 2.52
N MET A 7 -10.55 -6.98 2.15
CA MET A 7 -9.29 -6.27 2.34
C MET A 7 -9.00 -6.01 3.82
N ALA A 8 -10.01 -5.63 4.61
CA ALA A 8 -9.89 -5.50 6.07
C ALA A 8 -9.50 -6.83 6.73
N THR A 9 -10.09 -7.94 6.27
CA THR A 9 -9.75 -9.29 6.76
C THR A 9 -8.32 -9.68 6.41
N LEU A 10 -7.86 -9.33 5.21
CA LEU A 10 -6.46 -9.52 4.80
C LEU A 10 -5.53 -8.69 5.70
N CYS A 11 -5.79 -7.39 5.86
CA CYS A 11 -4.99 -6.52 6.73
C CYS A 11 -4.89 -7.09 8.14
N ARG A 12 -6.02 -7.42 8.76
CA ARG A 12 -6.05 -8.05 10.09
C ARG A 12 -5.24 -9.34 10.16
N SER A 13 -5.34 -10.19 9.13
CA SER A 13 -4.58 -11.44 9.05
C SER A 13 -3.07 -11.19 8.93
N LEU A 14 -2.67 -10.17 8.16
CA LEU A 14 -1.26 -9.78 8.03
C LEU A 14 -0.71 -9.15 9.32
N SER A 15 -1.50 -8.31 10.01
CA SER A 15 -1.14 -7.76 11.33
C SER A 15 -0.91 -8.87 12.34
N ASN A 16 -1.84 -9.84 12.42
CA ASN A 16 -1.72 -10.98 13.33
C ASN A 16 -0.49 -11.84 13.05
N LYS A 17 -0.01 -11.88 11.80
CA LYS A 17 1.20 -12.62 11.43
C LYS A 17 2.50 -11.93 11.81
N MET A 18 2.47 -10.67 12.29
CA MET A 18 3.64 -9.93 12.78
C MET A 18 4.87 -10.09 11.87
N MET A 19 4.64 -10.02 10.54
CA MET A 19 5.71 -10.27 9.58
C MET A 19 6.70 -9.12 9.59
N LYS A 20 7.99 -9.42 9.74
CA LYS A 20 9.05 -8.41 9.77
C LYS A 20 9.77 -8.32 8.44
N ASN A 21 10.44 -7.19 8.21
CA ASN A 21 11.24 -6.95 7.00
C ASN A 21 10.40 -7.13 5.72
N ARG A 22 9.22 -6.52 5.66
CA ARG A 22 8.41 -6.53 4.44
C ARG A 22 8.38 -5.14 3.81
N ILE A 23 8.27 -5.11 2.50
CA ILE A 23 8.13 -3.88 1.73
C ILE A 23 6.67 -3.77 1.34
N LEU A 24 6.07 -2.61 1.63
CA LEU A 24 4.66 -2.35 1.38
C LEU A 24 4.52 -1.20 0.39
N GLY A 25 3.83 -1.45 -0.72
CA GLY A 25 3.33 -0.41 -1.60
C GLY A 25 1.82 -0.33 -1.45
N ILE A 26 1.28 0.87 -1.23
CA ILE A 26 -0.17 1.09 -1.12
C ILE A 26 -0.63 1.80 -2.39
N CYS A 27 -1.59 1.18 -3.08
CA CYS A 27 -2.33 1.80 -4.17
C CYS A 27 -3.82 1.50 -3.99
N GLY A 28 -4.67 2.44 -4.41
CA GLY A 28 -6.11 2.30 -4.29
C GLY A 28 -6.85 3.19 -5.26
N SER A 29 -8.11 2.85 -5.49
CA SER A 29 -9.06 3.74 -6.14
C SER A 29 -10.23 4.00 -5.20
N TYR A 30 -10.75 5.21 -5.24
CA TYR A 30 -11.94 5.60 -4.50
C TYR A 30 -12.90 6.31 -5.45
N SER A 31 -14.19 6.11 -5.23
CA SER A 31 -15.21 6.81 -6.00
C SER A 31 -15.67 8.05 -5.24
N TRP A 32 -15.94 7.93 -3.94
CA TRP A 32 -16.59 8.99 -3.14
C TRP A 32 -16.01 9.13 -1.72
N SER A 33 -15.47 8.05 -1.14
CA SER A 33 -14.94 8.03 0.22
C SER A 33 -13.45 7.72 0.23
N LYS A 34 -12.66 8.64 0.80
CA LYS A 34 -11.20 8.57 0.91
C LYS A 34 -10.69 7.78 2.15
N GLY A 35 -11.59 7.10 2.85
CA GLY A 35 -11.28 6.49 4.17
C GLY A 35 -10.39 5.25 4.11
N ALA A 36 -10.46 4.50 3.01
CA ALA A 36 -9.76 3.22 2.89
C ALA A 36 -8.22 3.36 2.85
N LEU A 37 -7.69 4.41 2.22
CA LEU A 37 -6.25 4.63 2.15
C LEU A 37 -5.65 4.98 3.52
N ALA A 38 -6.34 5.83 4.28
CA ALA A 38 -5.91 6.19 5.64
C ALA A 38 -5.85 4.96 6.54
N GLU A 39 -6.83 4.06 6.45
CA GLU A 39 -6.84 2.81 7.23
C GLU A 39 -5.68 1.88 6.82
N LEU A 40 -5.35 1.80 5.53
CA LEU A 40 -4.19 1.03 5.04
C LEU A 40 -2.85 1.63 5.47
N GLN A 41 -2.73 2.96 5.53
CA GLN A 41 -1.53 3.64 6.04
C GLN A 41 -1.34 3.38 7.54
N LEU A 42 -2.41 3.51 8.33
CA LEU A 42 -2.38 3.19 9.77
C LEU A 42 -1.99 1.73 10.01
N PHE A 43 -2.50 0.80 9.19
CA PHE A 43 -2.12 -0.60 9.22
C PHE A 43 -0.63 -0.81 8.90
N ALA A 44 -0.09 -0.09 7.92
CA ALA A 44 1.34 -0.13 7.59
C ALA A 44 2.21 0.35 8.75
N GLU A 45 1.79 1.41 9.45
CA GLU A 45 2.47 1.94 10.64
C GLU A 45 2.39 0.98 11.83
N GLN A 46 1.23 0.35 12.05
CA GLN A 46 1.02 -0.62 13.12
C GLN A 46 1.77 -1.95 12.90
N GLY A 47 2.10 -2.28 11.65
CA GLY A 47 2.85 -3.49 11.28
C GLY A 47 4.30 -3.54 11.79
N GLY A 48 4.81 -2.45 12.35
CA GLY A 48 6.07 -2.36 13.13
C GLY A 48 7.37 -2.45 12.33
N ASP A 49 7.44 -3.28 11.30
CA ASP A 49 8.67 -3.58 10.54
C ASP A 49 8.45 -3.56 9.02
N TRP A 50 7.46 -2.77 8.56
CA TRP A 50 7.15 -2.64 7.14
C TRP A 50 7.71 -1.35 6.58
N THR A 51 8.48 -1.48 5.50
CA THR A 51 8.98 -0.33 4.76
C THR A 51 7.90 0.12 3.79
N LEU A 52 7.15 1.15 4.17
CA LEU A 52 6.19 1.80 3.27
C LEU A 52 6.95 2.55 2.18
N ILE A 53 6.70 2.16 0.94
CA ILE A 53 7.28 2.79 -0.24
C ILE A 53 6.30 3.83 -0.78
N GLN A 54 6.81 5.04 -0.96
CA GLN A 54 6.10 6.14 -1.60
C GLN A 54 6.36 6.12 -3.11
N PRO A 55 5.44 6.63 -3.95
CA PRO A 55 4.20 7.34 -3.61
C PRO A 55 3.01 6.40 -3.35
N SER A 56 2.17 6.71 -2.35
CA SER A 56 0.87 6.03 -2.19
C SER A 56 -0.10 6.55 -3.25
N VAL A 57 -0.48 5.70 -4.19
CA VAL A 57 -1.31 6.12 -5.33
C VAL A 57 -2.79 5.99 -4.98
N GLU A 58 -3.53 7.07 -5.15
CA GLU A 58 -4.96 7.08 -4.85
C GLU A 58 -5.73 7.74 -6.00
N VAL A 59 -6.48 6.93 -6.73
CA VAL A 59 -7.17 7.36 -7.95
C VAL A 59 -8.63 7.64 -7.69
N LYS A 60 -9.11 8.83 -8.09
CA LYS A 60 -10.52 9.18 -7.99
C LYS A 60 -11.29 8.79 -9.25
N SER A 61 -12.13 7.77 -9.15
CA SER A 61 -13.08 7.30 -10.18
C SER A 61 -12.47 6.82 -11.50
N CYS A 62 -11.71 7.66 -12.21
CA CYS A 62 -11.04 7.33 -13.47
C CYS A 62 -9.56 7.71 -13.36
N PRO A 63 -8.61 6.79 -13.61
CA PRO A 63 -7.19 7.12 -13.61
C PRO A 63 -6.84 8.06 -14.75
N THR A 64 -6.09 9.11 -14.43
CA THR A 64 -5.41 9.94 -15.43
C THR A 64 -4.10 9.28 -15.84
N GLU A 65 -3.51 9.68 -16.96
CA GLU A 65 -2.17 9.21 -17.36
C GLU A 65 -1.12 9.45 -16.27
N GLU A 66 -1.24 10.55 -15.52
CA GLU A 66 -0.38 10.87 -14.37
C GLU A 66 -0.53 9.82 -13.24
N ASP A 67 -1.76 9.40 -12.92
CA ASP A 67 -2.01 8.35 -11.91
C ASP A 67 -1.38 7.00 -12.31
N LEU A 68 -1.43 6.68 -13.61
CA LEU A 68 -0.81 5.48 -14.16
C LEU A 68 0.72 5.57 -14.09
N ASP A 69 1.29 6.75 -14.32
CA ASP A 69 2.73 6.96 -14.19
C ASP A 69 3.17 6.86 -12.72
N GLN A 70 2.39 7.41 -11.79
CA GLN A 70 2.61 7.25 -10.35
C GLN A 70 2.53 5.77 -9.92
N CYS A 71 1.58 4.99 -10.47
CA CYS A 71 1.51 3.53 -10.24
C CYS A 71 2.78 2.82 -10.72
N ARG A 72 3.28 3.18 -11.91
CA ARG A 72 4.53 2.62 -12.46
C ARG A 72 5.73 3.00 -11.61
N LEU A 73 5.78 4.23 -11.13
CA LEU A 73 6.85 4.73 -10.27
C LEU A 73 6.85 4.02 -8.91
N LEU A 74 5.68 3.84 -8.30
CA LEU A 74 5.53 3.02 -7.08
C LEU A 74 6.03 1.58 -7.32
N GLY A 75 5.64 0.96 -8.42
CA GLY A 75 6.10 -0.39 -8.77
C GLY A 75 7.63 -0.50 -8.92
N ARG A 76 8.25 0.49 -9.57
CA ARG A 76 9.72 0.58 -9.68
C ARG A 76 10.38 0.73 -8.32
N ASN A 77 9.88 1.61 -7.47
CA ASN A 77 10.43 1.85 -6.14
C ASN A 77 10.33 0.58 -5.26
N VAL A 78 9.21 -0.14 -5.33
CA VAL A 78 9.04 -1.42 -4.63
C VAL A 78 10.04 -2.46 -5.14
N ALA A 79 10.20 -2.58 -6.46
CA ALA A 79 11.16 -3.52 -7.05
C ALA A 79 12.62 -3.20 -6.64
N GLU A 80 13.00 -1.92 -6.62
CA GLU A 80 14.32 -1.50 -6.15
C GLU A 80 14.54 -1.78 -4.66
N ALA A 81 13.53 -1.53 -3.83
CA ALA A 81 13.58 -1.84 -2.41
C ALA A 81 13.74 -3.36 -2.18
N VAL A 82 12.99 -4.19 -2.93
CA VAL A 82 13.08 -5.66 -2.85
C VAL A 82 14.46 -6.12 -3.29
N LYS A 83 15.00 -5.57 -4.37
CA LYS A 83 16.35 -5.89 -4.86
C LYS A 83 17.43 -5.54 -3.82
N LYS A 84 17.34 -4.36 -3.19
CA LYS A 84 18.26 -3.96 -2.09
C LYS A 84 18.15 -4.89 -0.89
N GLN A 85 16.95 -5.38 -0.60
CA GLN A 85 16.72 -6.31 0.51
C GLN A 85 17.25 -7.71 0.21
N PHE A 86 17.22 -8.16 -1.05
CA PHE A 86 17.69 -9.48 -1.46
C PHE A 86 19.21 -9.58 -1.64
N ILE A 87 19.88 -8.45 -1.88
CA ILE A 87 21.35 -8.36 -2.04
C ILE A 87 22.06 -8.20 -0.67
N LYS A 88 21.31 -8.03 0.41
CA LYS A 88 21.81 -7.94 1.79
C LYS A 88 21.85 -9.31 2.45
#